data_AF-A0A1I4IHF4-F1
#
_entry.id   AF-A0A1I4IHF4-F1
#
_cell.length_a   1.000
_cell.length_b   1.000
_cell.length_c   1.000
_cell.angle_alpha   90.00
_cell.angle_beta   90.00
_cell.angle_gamma   90.00
#
_symmetry.space_group_name_H-M   'P 1'
#
loop_
_entity.id
_entity.type
_entity.pdbx_description
1 polymer ?
#
loop_
_entity_poly.entity_id
_entity_poly.type
_entity_poly.pdbx_seq_one_letter_code
_entity_poly.pdbx_strand_id
1 'polypeptide(L)'
;PSEQFALELPQAEDERAGDNMLASHFRLKVPCIECPLLKTRQNIIPPKELEKMIADLLAHDFSTRQCQRIRHFREYALLNKKGNFSSDAEAMCAGAAAFLLKRNSPTLGMRVAISTEAIQPDHWDEAKPLVID
;
A
#
# COMPACT_ATOMS: atom_id res chain seq x y z
N PRO A 1 -38.64 -40.29 7.73
CA PRO A 1 -37.50 -39.82 8.56
C PRO A 1 -36.25 -39.79 7.70
N SER A 2 -36.00 -38.65 7.08
CA SER A 2 -34.95 -38.46 6.08
C SER A 2 -34.19 -37.20 6.46
N GLU A 3 -32.90 -37.39 6.69
CA GLU A 3 -31.93 -36.41 7.18
C GLU A 3 -31.78 -35.23 6.22
N GLN A 4 -31.79 -34.02 6.77
CA GLN A 4 -31.22 -32.84 6.12
C GLN A 4 -30.16 -32.27 7.06
N PHE A 5 -28.93 -32.66 6.77
CA PHE A 5 -27.70 -32.15 7.36
C PHE A 5 -27.50 -30.73 6.79
N ALA A 6 -28.02 -29.72 7.50
CA ALA A 6 -27.76 -28.33 7.17
C ALA A 6 -26.32 -28.00 7.59
N LEU A 7 -25.40 -28.04 6.61
CA LEU A 7 -24.08 -27.45 6.72
C LEU A 7 -24.23 -25.93 6.73
N GLU A 8 -24.20 -25.33 7.92
CA GLU A 8 -24.05 -23.88 8.07
C GLU A 8 -22.63 -23.56 8.56
N LEU A 9 -21.81 -23.06 7.64
CA LEU A 9 -20.55 -22.35 7.89
C LEU A 9 -20.36 -21.35 6.74
N PRO A 10 -19.69 -20.22 6.99
CA PRO A 10 -20.00 -19.14 7.91
C PRO A 10 -20.47 -17.90 7.13
N GLN A 11 -21.32 -17.06 7.71
CA GLN A 11 -21.58 -15.74 7.14
C GLN A 11 -20.34 -14.87 7.36
N ALA A 12 -19.47 -14.83 6.34
CA ALA A 12 -18.50 -13.76 6.20
C ALA A 12 -19.28 -12.49 5.84
N GLU A 13 -19.63 -11.71 6.85
CA GLU A 13 -20.24 -10.40 6.72
C GLU A 13 -19.20 -9.41 6.15
N ASP A 14 -19.01 -9.44 4.84
CA ASP A 14 -18.18 -8.47 4.09
C ASP A 14 -19.02 -7.23 3.73
N GLU A 15 -19.64 -6.60 4.74
CA GLU A 15 -20.48 -5.40 4.59
C GLU A 15 -19.95 -4.21 5.42
N ARG A 16 -18.69 -3.82 5.20
CA ARG A 16 -18.18 -2.47 5.57
C ARG A 16 -17.55 -1.72 4.39
N ALA A 17 -17.93 -2.06 3.16
CA ALA A 17 -17.47 -1.39 1.94
C ALA A 17 -18.26 -0.08 1.70
N GLY A 18 -18.17 0.85 2.66
CA GLY A 18 -18.55 2.25 2.51
C GLY A 18 -17.40 3.13 3.03
N ASP A 19 -16.49 3.49 2.12
CA ASP A 19 -15.44 4.52 2.24
C ASP A 19 -14.59 4.56 3.52
N ASN A 20 -13.92 3.47 3.89
CA ASN A 20 -12.80 3.57 4.82
C ASN A 20 -11.61 4.26 4.13
N MET A 21 -11.53 5.60 4.24
CA MET A 21 -10.49 6.43 3.65
C MET A 21 -9.06 5.92 3.96
N LEU A 22 -8.85 5.33 5.14
CA LEU A 22 -7.57 4.69 5.48
C LEU A 22 -7.33 3.43 4.65
N ALA A 23 -8.33 2.54 4.55
CA ALA A 23 -8.22 1.36 3.71
C ALA A 23 -7.94 1.74 2.24
N SER A 24 -8.62 2.75 1.70
CA SER A 24 -8.36 3.28 0.35
C SER A 24 -6.95 3.85 0.20
N HIS A 25 -6.44 4.55 1.21
CA HIS A 25 -5.08 5.11 1.18
C HIS A 25 -3.99 4.03 1.25
N PHE A 26 -4.20 2.98 2.05
CA PHE A 26 -3.23 1.90 2.25
C PHE A 26 -3.44 0.66 1.36
N ARG A 27 -4.41 0.67 0.44
CA ARG A 27 -4.83 -0.48 -0.38
C ARG A 27 -3.73 -1.19 -1.20
N LEU A 28 -2.59 -0.55 -1.45
CA LEU A 28 -1.53 -1.14 -2.27
C LEU A 28 -0.68 -2.11 -1.43
N LYS A 29 -0.79 -3.39 -1.74
CA LYS A 29 -0.04 -4.47 -1.07
C LYS A 29 1.33 -4.75 -1.68
N VAL A 30 1.47 -4.61 -3.00
CA VAL A 30 2.67 -5.01 -3.75
C VAL A 30 3.32 -3.80 -4.45
N PRO A 31 4.65 -3.66 -4.45
CA PRO A 31 5.33 -2.60 -5.18
C PRO A 31 5.08 -2.73 -6.69
N CYS A 32 4.91 -1.61 -7.39
CA CYS A 32 4.80 -1.64 -8.84
C CYS A 32 6.12 -2.06 -9.50
N ILE A 33 6.05 -2.56 -10.73
CA ILE A 33 7.23 -3.04 -11.50
C ILE A 33 8.34 -1.99 -11.67
N GLU A 34 7.98 -0.71 -11.62
CA GLU A 34 8.91 0.42 -11.77
C GLU A 34 9.43 0.95 -10.44
N CYS A 35 9.00 0.37 -9.31
CA CYS A 35 9.27 0.89 -7.98
C CYS A 35 10.78 0.96 -7.71
N PRO A 36 11.30 2.11 -7.27
CA PRO A 36 12.73 2.29 -7.02
C PRO A 36 13.25 1.44 -5.87
N LEU A 37 12.36 1.01 -4.96
CA LEU A 37 12.71 0.23 -3.77
C LEU A 37 12.72 -1.28 -4.03
N LEU A 38 12.46 -1.73 -5.27
CA LEU A 38 12.59 -3.15 -5.62
C LEU A 38 14.07 -3.56 -5.68
N LYS A 39 14.40 -4.74 -5.16
CA LYS A 39 15.76 -5.30 -5.21
C LYS A 39 16.32 -5.36 -6.63
N THR A 40 15.47 -5.69 -7.60
CA THR A 40 15.80 -5.80 -9.03
C THR A 40 16.08 -4.46 -9.71
N ARG A 41 15.72 -3.33 -9.08
CA ARG A 41 15.80 -1.99 -9.67
C ARG A 41 16.93 -1.13 -9.11
N GLN A 42 17.66 -1.61 -8.11
CA GLN A 42 18.75 -0.86 -7.45
C GLN A 42 19.83 -0.40 -8.42
N ASN A 43 20.18 -1.23 -9.40
CA ASN A 43 21.23 -0.92 -10.37
C ASN A 43 20.82 0.11 -11.44
N ILE A 44 19.53 0.49 -11.49
CA ILE A 44 18.99 1.42 -12.48
C ILE A 44 19.02 2.86 -11.95
N ILE A 45 19.07 3.03 -10.63
CA ILE A 45 18.97 4.33 -9.98
C ILE A 45 20.35 4.75 -9.49
N PRO A 46 20.77 6.01 -9.71
CA PRO A 46 22.01 6.51 -9.14
C PRO A 46 22.04 6.30 -7.61
N PRO A 47 23.08 5.69 -7.03
CA PRO A 47 23.11 5.36 -5.60
C PRO A 47 22.77 6.54 -4.68
N LYS A 48 23.29 7.74 -5.00
CA LYS A 48 23.01 8.97 -4.24
C LYS A 48 21.53 9.36 -4.21
N GLU A 49 20.80 9.10 -5.29
CA GLU A 49 19.36 9.38 -5.35
C GLU A 49 18.57 8.39 -4.52
N LEU A 50 18.96 7.11 -4.54
CA LEU A 50 18.35 6.09 -3.69
C LEU A 50 18.62 6.36 -2.20
N GLU A 51 19.85 6.72 -1.83
CA GLU A 51 20.21 7.10 -0.47
C GLU A 51 19.39 8.29 0.03
N LYS A 52 19.29 9.34 -0.79
CA LYS A 52 18.44 10.50 -0.47
C LYS A 52 16.98 10.09 -0.30
N MET A 53 16.49 9.23 -1.18
CA MET A 53 15.12 8.70 -1.11
C MET A 53 14.84 7.98 0.21
N ILE A 54 15.78 7.15 0.66
CA ILE A 54 15.71 6.40 1.92
C ILE A 54 15.81 7.36 3.11
N ALA A 55 16.71 8.33 3.05
CA ALA A 55 16.86 9.35 4.08
C ALA A 55 15.55 10.13 4.28
N ASP A 56 14.93 10.57 3.18
CA ASP A 56 13.63 11.28 3.22
C ASP A 56 12.51 10.40 3.80
N LEU A 57 12.51 9.10 3.50
CA LEU A 57 11.54 8.14 4.05
C LEU A 57 11.68 7.97 5.57
N LEU A 58 12.91 8.03 6.08
CA LEU A 58 13.21 7.83 7.51
C LEU A 58 13.18 9.14 8.31
N ALA A 59 13.27 10.29 7.65
CA ALA A 59 13.34 11.60 8.31
C ALA A 59 12.06 11.96 9.07
N HIS A 60 10.89 11.51 8.60
CA HIS A 60 9.59 11.93 9.13
C HIS A 60 8.61 10.77 9.27
N ASP A 61 8.21 10.48 10.51
CA ASP A 61 7.22 9.43 10.84
C ASP A 61 5.77 9.80 10.43
N PHE A 62 5.51 11.08 10.14
CA PHE A 62 4.19 11.57 9.72
C PHE A 62 3.98 11.53 8.21
N SER A 63 5.03 11.33 7.41
CA SER A 63 4.91 11.41 5.95
C SER A 63 4.67 10.03 5.33
N THR A 64 3.64 9.93 4.51
CA THR A 64 3.42 8.75 3.66
C THR A 64 3.95 9.07 2.26
N ARG A 65 4.87 8.26 1.74
CA ARG A 65 5.31 8.40 0.35
C ARG A 65 4.21 7.90 -0.58
N GLN A 66 3.63 8.80 -1.37
CA GLN A 66 2.62 8.45 -2.38
C GLN A 66 3.21 7.61 -3.53
N CYS A 67 2.42 6.71 -4.10
CA CYS A 67 2.81 5.96 -5.27
C CYS A 67 2.84 6.84 -6.53
N GLN A 68 4.04 7.12 -7.06
CA GLN A 68 4.22 7.98 -8.23
C GLN A 68 3.50 7.44 -9.48
N ARG A 69 3.44 6.12 -9.66
CA ARG A 69 2.72 5.51 -10.81
C ARG A 69 1.22 5.80 -10.77
N ILE A 70 0.60 5.70 -9.60
CA ILE A 70 -0.82 6.02 -9.43
C ILE A 70 -1.05 7.52 -9.67
N ARG A 71 -0.16 8.36 -9.14
CA ARG A 71 -0.21 9.81 -9.38
C ARG A 71 -0.12 10.17 -10.87
N HIS A 72 0.84 9.61 -11.60
CA HIS A 72 0.98 9.88 -13.04
C HIS A 72 -0.22 9.36 -13.85
N PHE A 73 -0.74 8.18 -13.49
CA PHE A 73 -1.96 7.66 -14.12
C PHE A 73 -3.16 8.59 -13.94
N ARG A 74 -3.32 9.16 -12.74
CA ARG A 74 -4.35 10.18 -12.46
C ARG A 74 -4.16 11.42 -13.31
N GLU A 75 -2.95 11.99 -13.33
CA GLU A 75 -2.63 13.19 -14.11
C GLU A 75 -2.97 12.98 -15.60
N TYR A 76 -2.58 11.83 -16.17
CA TYR A 76 -2.92 11.46 -17.53
C TYR A 76 -4.43 11.29 -17.76
N ALA A 77 -5.13 10.63 -16.84
CA ALA A 77 -6.57 10.39 -16.97
C ALA A 77 -7.39 11.69 -16.87
N LEU A 78 -6.98 12.63 -16.01
CA LEU A 78 -7.59 13.96 -15.86
C LEU A 78 -7.45 14.78 -17.15
N LEU A 79 -6.25 14.78 -17.74
CA LEU A 79 -5.99 15.46 -19.01
C LEU A 79 -6.83 14.90 -20.16
N ASN A 80 -7.15 13.61 -20.12
CA ASN A 80 -7.91 12.92 -21.17
C ASN A 80 -9.43 12.83 -20.92
N LYS A 81 -9.96 13.47 -19.86
CA LYS A 81 -11.40 13.54 -19.51
C LYS A 81 -12.13 12.18 -19.52
N LYS A 82 -11.42 11.07 -19.28
CA LYS A 82 -11.95 9.69 -19.39
C LYS A 82 -12.32 9.04 -18.04
N GLY A 83 -12.26 9.76 -16.93
CA GLY A 83 -12.39 9.17 -15.59
C GLY A 83 -13.45 9.82 -14.71
N ASN A 84 -14.31 8.97 -14.12
CA ASN A 84 -15.00 9.29 -12.87
C ASN A 84 -13.98 8.99 -11.75
N PHE A 85 -13.58 9.98 -10.96
CA PHE A 85 -12.48 9.81 -9.98
C PHE A 85 -13.02 9.70 -8.56
N SER A 86 -12.84 8.54 -7.94
CA SER A 86 -12.92 8.34 -6.50
C SER A 86 -11.62 8.81 -5.82
N SER A 87 -11.62 8.90 -4.49
CA SER A 87 -10.46 9.15 -3.62
C SER A 87 -9.31 8.16 -3.79
N ASP A 88 -9.47 7.13 -4.64
CA ASP A 88 -8.47 6.14 -5.00
C ASP A 88 -7.25 6.71 -5.76
N ALA A 89 -7.19 8.02 -6.00
CA ALA A 89 -6.06 8.64 -6.68
C ALA A 89 -4.81 8.83 -5.80
N GLU A 90 -4.94 8.72 -4.47
CA GLU A 90 -3.84 8.92 -3.52
C GLU A 90 -3.64 7.68 -2.65
N ALA A 91 -2.77 6.78 -3.11
CA ALA A 91 -2.33 5.62 -2.33
C ALA A 91 -0.90 5.79 -1.80
N MET A 92 -0.65 5.28 -0.59
CA MET A 92 0.69 5.05 -0.10
C MET A 92 1.42 4.04 -1.02
N CYS A 93 2.70 4.29 -1.27
CA CYS A 93 3.57 3.39 -2.01
C CYS A 93 3.82 2.10 -1.21
N ALA A 94 3.35 0.96 -1.72
CA ALA A 94 3.58 -0.35 -1.13
C ALA A 94 5.07 -0.67 -0.92
N GLY A 95 5.95 -0.25 -1.84
CA GLY A 95 7.39 -0.44 -1.70
C GLY A 95 7.98 0.34 -0.53
N ALA A 96 7.49 1.57 -0.31
CA ALA A 96 7.92 2.37 0.84
C ALA A 96 7.39 1.79 2.15
N ALA A 97 6.12 1.39 2.18
CA ALA A 97 5.51 0.75 3.35
C ALA A 97 6.24 -0.54 3.74
N ALA A 98 6.49 -1.42 2.78
CA ALA A 98 7.23 -2.67 3.01
C ALA A 98 8.66 -2.42 3.50
N PHE A 99 9.36 -1.44 2.91
CA PHE A 99 10.71 -1.05 3.33
C PHE A 99 10.73 -0.55 4.79
N LEU A 100 9.79 0.32 5.15
CA LEU A 100 9.68 0.87 6.50
C LEU A 100 9.34 -0.22 7.53
N LEU A 101 8.42 -1.13 7.21
CA LEU A 101 8.09 -2.26 8.09
C LEU A 101 9.26 -3.21 8.30
N LYS A 102 10.02 -3.49 7.25
CA LYS A 102 11.20 -4.35 7.33
C LYS A 102 12.27 -3.81 8.28
N ARG A 103 12.32 -2.48 8.44
CA ARG A 103 13.21 -1.78 9.38
C ARG A 103 12.59 -1.49 10.75
N ASN A 104 11.39 -2.00 11.02
CA ASN A 104 10.63 -1.69 12.24
C ASN A 104 10.37 -0.18 12.45
N SER A 105 10.26 0.57 11.35
CA SER A 105 9.98 2.01 11.36
C SER A 105 8.67 2.35 10.62
N PRO A 106 7.52 1.72 10.94
CA PRO A 106 6.25 2.04 10.29
C PRO A 106 5.83 3.47 10.62
N THR A 107 5.29 4.20 9.64
CA THR A 107 4.79 5.57 9.85
C THR A 107 3.63 5.61 10.84
N LEU A 108 3.33 6.78 11.41
CA LEU A 108 2.13 6.96 12.25
C LEU A 108 0.86 6.53 11.50
N GLY A 109 0.74 6.89 10.22
CA GLY A 109 -0.41 6.49 9.40
C GLY A 109 -0.57 4.98 9.28
N MET A 110 0.55 4.25 9.09
CA MET A 110 0.53 2.79 9.04
C MET A 110 0.10 2.18 10.37
N ARG A 111 0.65 2.69 11.49
CA ARG A 111 0.28 2.22 12.84
C ARG A 111 -1.21 2.45 13.12
N VAL A 112 -1.71 3.65 12.78
CA VAL A 112 -3.14 3.98 12.93
C VAL A 112 -3.98 3.03 12.10
N ALA A 113 -3.65 2.83 10.82
CA ALA A 113 -4.41 1.95 9.93
C ALA A 113 -4.47 0.49 10.41
N ILE A 114 -3.38 -0.02 11.00
CA ILE A 114 -3.38 -1.35 11.62
C ILE A 114 -4.24 -1.36 12.89
N SER A 115 -4.07 -0.36 13.77
CA SER A 115 -4.81 -0.30 15.04
C SER A 115 -6.32 -0.10 14.89
N THR A 116 -6.76 0.53 13.80
CA THR A 116 -8.17 0.73 13.47
C THR A 116 -8.73 -0.39 12.58
N GLU A 117 -7.95 -1.45 12.34
CA GLU A 117 -8.30 -2.58 11.48
C GLU A 117 -8.63 -2.18 10.04
N ALA A 118 -8.18 -1.00 9.60
CA ALA A 118 -8.31 -0.56 8.20
C ALA A 118 -7.46 -1.42 7.26
N ILE A 119 -6.35 -1.97 7.78
CA ILE A 119 -5.51 -2.99 7.14
C ILE A 119 -5.08 -4.02 8.18
N GLN A 120 -4.79 -5.23 7.72
CA GLN A 120 -4.27 -6.30 8.58
C GLN A 120 -2.78 -6.09 8.92
N PRO A 121 -2.27 -6.64 10.04
CA PRO A 121 -0.85 -6.53 10.40
C PRO A 121 0.12 -7.12 9.37
N ASP A 122 -0.32 -8.12 8.61
CA ASP A 122 0.44 -8.84 7.58
C ASP A 122 0.30 -8.21 6.17
N HIS A 123 -0.33 -7.04 6.06
CA HIS A 123 -0.76 -6.45 4.78
C HIS A 123 0.36 -6.29 3.73
N TRP A 124 1.62 -6.18 4.14
CA TRP A 124 2.78 -6.03 3.27
C TRP A 124 3.80 -7.17 3.38
N ASP A 125 3.44 -8.31 3.99
CA ASP A 125 4.38 -9.42 4.21
C ASP A 125 4.93 -9.99 2.90
N GLU A 126 4.10 -10.09 1.86
CA GLU A 126 4.51 -10.51 0.52
C GLU A 126 5.46 -9.51 -0.16
N ALA A 127 5.39 -8.22 0.20
CA ALA A 127 6.22 -7.18 -0.37
C ALA A 127 7.60 -7.04 0.31
N LYS A 128 7.70 -7.36 1.60
CA LYS A 128 8.95 -7.34 2.37
C LYS A 128 10.13 -8.06 1.69
N PRO A 129 9.99 -9.28 1.11
CA PRO A 129 11.11 -9.95 0.44
C PRO A 129 11.55 -9.29 -0.87
N LEU A 130 10.64 -8.54 -1.53
CA LEU A 130 10.86 -7.92 -2.85
C LEU A 130 11.64 -6.60 -2.78
N VAL A 131 11.54 -5.90 -1.64
CA VAL A 131 12.15 -4.59 -1.44
C VAL A 131 13.56 -4.68 -0.86
N ILE A 132 14.35 -3.64 -1.08
CA ILE A 132 15.71 -3.46 -0.53
C ILE A 132 15.75 -3.59 1.00
N ASP A 133 16.94 -3.78 1.56
CA ASP A 133 17.18 -3.95 3.01
C ASP A 133 17.37 -2.61 3.75
#